data_AF-F3GMZ8-F1
#
_entry.id   AF-F3GMZ8-F1
#
_cell.length_a   1.000
_cell.length_b   1.000
_cell.length_c   1.000
_cell.angle_alpha   90.00
_cell.angle_beta   90.00
_cell.angle_gamma   90.00
#
_symmetry.space_group_name_H-M   'P 1'
#
loop_
_entity.id
_entity.type
_entity.pdbx_description
1 polymer ?
#
loop_
_entity_poly.entity_id
_entity_poly.type
_entity_poly.pdbx_seq_one_letter_code
_entity_poly.pdbx_strand_id
1 'polypeptide(L)' 'AAGIALTPEHSRVMLCGNPQMIDDTRAILKQREMRLSLSRKPGQVAVETYW' A
#
# COMPACT_ATOMS: atom_id res chain seq x y z
N ALA A 1 17.95 5.14 3.38
CA ALA A 1 16.54 5.57 3.16
C ALA A 1 16.49 7.10 3.14
N ALA A 2 15.54 7.71 2.42
CA ALA A 2 15.49 9.16 2.18
C ALA A 2 15.07 10.03 3.39
N GLY A 3 14.86 9.45 4.59
CA GLY A 3 14.51 10.20 5.81
C GLY A 3 13.07 10.71 5.88
N ILE A 4 12.21 10.36 4.92
CA ILE A 4 10.81 10.80 4.87
C ILE A 4 9.90 9.70 5.43
N ALA A 5 9.00 10.09 6.33
CA ALA A 5 8.01 9.18 6.89
C ALA A 5 6.91 8.86 5.87
N LEU A 6 6.49 7.60 5.82
CA LEU A 6 5.29 7.19 5.08
C LEU A 6 4.06 7.46 5.95
N THR A 7 3.32 8.51 5.62
CA THR A 7 2.06 8.88 6.31
C THR A 7 0.85 8.81 5.37
N PRO A 8 -0.36 8.48 5.86
CA PRO A 8 -1.57 8.40 5.05
C PRO A 8 -1.93 9.68 4.28
N GLU A 9 -1.55 10.85 4.78
CA GLU A 9 -1.88 12.18 4.23
C GLU A 9 -1.00 12.54 3.04
N HIS A 10 0.25 12.09 3.04
CA HIS A 10 1.27 12.54 2.08
C HIS A 10 1.84 11.43 1.20
N SER A 11 1.49 10.17 1.46
CA SER A 11 2.09 9.02 0.77
C SER A 11 1.07 8.24 -0.04
N ARG A 12 1.51 7.76 -1.21
CA ARG A 12 0.80 6.79 -2.05
C ARG A 12 1.79 5.70 -2.45
N VAL A 13 1.36 4.44 -2.38
CA VAL A 13 2.20 3.26 -2.58
C VAL A 13 1.53 2.33 -3.60
N MET A 14 2.30 1.84 -4.56
CA MET A 14 1.87 0.79 -5.49
C MET A 14 2.67 -0.48 -5.21
N LEU A 15 1.99 -1.60 -5.02
CA LEU A 15 2.59 -2.92 -4.83
C LEU A 15 2.41 -3.75 -6.10
N CYS A 16 3.51 -4.26 -6.66
CA CYS A 16 3.50 -5.19 -7.79
C CYS A 16 4.42 -6.36 -7.47
N GLY A 17 3.87 -7.58 -7.44
CA GLY A 17 4.62 -8.76 -7.04
C GLY A 17 3.76 -10.00 -6.93
N ASN A 18 4.31 -11.05 -6.33
CA ASN A 18 3.59 -12.28 -6.07
C ASN A 18 2.54 -12.10 -4.96
N PRO A 19 1.47 -12.92 -4.93
CA PRO A 19 0.37 -12.77 -3.97
C PRO A 19 0.82 -12.69 -2.50
N GLN A 20 1.78 -13.53 -2.09
CA GLN A 20 2.28 -13.57 -0.72
C GLN A 20 2.93 -12.24 -0.31
N MET A 21 3.80 -11.69 -1.16
CA MET A 21 4.47 -10.41 -0.90
C MET A 21 3.46 -9.26 -0.79
N ILE A 22 2.41 -9.29 -1.62
CA ILE A 22 1.34 -8.28 -1.58
C ILE A 22 0.58 -8.36 -0.26
N ASP A 23 0.20 -9.56 0.20
CA ASP A 23 -0.51 -9.74 1.47
C ASP A 23 0.34 -9.29 2.67
N ASP A 24 1.59 -9.75 2.72
CA ASP A 24 2.53 -9.40 3.80
C ASP A 24 2.74 -7.88 3.86
N THR A 25 2.96 -7.24 2.70
CA THR A 25 3.21 -5.79 2.64
C THR A 25 1.94 -4.99 2.95
N ARG A 26 0.76 -5.46 2.52
CA ARG A 26 -0.53 -4.84 2.89
C ARG A 26 -0.78 -4.88 4.38
N ALA A 27 -0.42 -5.98 5.06
CA ALA A 27 -0.57 -6.09 6.51
C ALA A 27 0.25 -5.02 7.23
N ILE A 28 1.49 -4.78 6.80
CA ILE A 28 2.37 -3.74 7.36
C ILE A 28 1.81 -2.34 7.08
N LEU A 29 1.37 -2.06 5.85
CA LEU A 29 0.80 -0.74 5.50
C LEU A 29 -0.50 -0.45 6.25
N LYS A 30 -1.31 -1.48 6.53
CA LYS A 30 -2.52 -1.35 7.35
C LYS A 30 -2.21 -0.93 8.78
N GLN A 31 -1.10 -1.38 9.37
CA GLN A 31 -0.64 -0.93 10.69
C GLN A 31 -0.25 0.56 10.70
N ARG A 32 0.06 1.13 9.53
CA ARG A 32 0.35 2.56 9.33
C ARG A 32 -0.88 3.36 8.88
N GLU A 33 -2.07 2.80 9.08
CA GLU A 33 -3.36 3.40 8.69
C GLU A 33 -3.51 3.66 7.18
N MET A 34 -2.62 3.10 6.36
CA MET A 34 -2.70 3.17 4.91
C MET A 34 -3.64 2.07 4.39
N ARG A 35 -4.57 2.44 3.52
CA ARG A 35 -5.65 1.55 3.06
C ARG A 35 -5.62 1.38 1.55
N LEU A 36 -6.20 0.27 1.09
CA LEU A 36 -6.41 0.05 -0.34
C LEU A 36 -7.23 1.19 -0.95
N SER A 37 -6.77 1.66 -2.09
CA SER A 37 -7.55 2.51 -2.98
C SER A 37 -8.53 1.65 -3.74
N LEU A 38 -9.82 1.88 -3.50
CA LEU A 38 -10.93 1.24 -4.20
C LEU A 38 -11.60 2.28 -5.10
N SER A 39 -12.24 1.85 -6.19
CA SER A 39 -12.84 2.77 -7.17
C SER A 39 -13.84 3.77 -6.57
N ARG A 40 -14.54 3.39 -5.48
CA ARG A 40 -15.51 4.25 -4.77
C ARG A 40 -14.98 4.79 -3.44
N LYS A 41 -13.79 4.37 -3.02
CA LYS A 41 -13.20 4.74 -1.73
C LYS A 41 -11.70 4.95 -1.93
N PRO A 42 -11.27 6.20 -2.20
CA PRO A 42 -9.86 6.48 -2.40
C PRO A 42 -9.05 6.11 -1.15
N GLY A 43 -7.87 5.56 -1.39
CA GLY A 43 -6.90 5.14 -0.38
C GLY A 43 -5.49 5.36 -0.91
N GLN A 44 -4.51 4.96 -0.10
CA GLN A 44 -3.10 5.22 -0.36
C GLN A 44 -2.41 4.07 -1.09
N VAL A 45 -2.97 2.87 -1.05
CA VAL A 45 -2.31 1.66 -1.55
C VAL A 45 -3.02 1.15 -2.81
N ALA A 46 -2.29 1.05 -3.92
CA ALA A 46 -2.69 0.33 -5.12
C ALA A 46 -1.94 -1.00 -5.19
N VAL A 47 -2.57 -2.05 -5.73
CA VAL A 47 -1.96 -3.37 -5.84
C VAL A 47 -2.23 -3.96 -7.22
N GLU A 48 -1.23 -4.63 -7.78
CA GLU A 48 -1.35 -5.47 -8.96
C GLU A 48 -0.58 -6.76 -8.71
N THR A 49 -1.23 -7.89 -8.96
CA THR A 49 -0.61 -9.21 -8.77
C THR A 49 0.04 -9.66 -10.07
N TYR A 50 1.29 -10.12 -9.98
CA TYR A 50 2.09 -10.45 -11.16
C TYR A 50 1.74 -11.81 -11.81
N TRP A 51 0.76 -12.55 -11.27
CA TRP A 51 0.09 -13.72 -11.86
C TRP A 51 -1.12 -14.17 -11.03
#